data_AF-A0A6A6XDC2-F1
#
_entry.id   AF-A0A6A6XDC2-F1
#
_cell.length_a   1.000
_cell.length_b   1.000
_cell.length_c   1.000
_cell.angle_alpha   90.00
_cell.angle_beta   90.00
_cell.angle_gamma   90.00
#
_symmetry.space_group_name_H-M   'P 1'
#
loop_
_entity.id
_entity.type
_entity.pdbx_description
1 polymer ?
#
loop_
_entity_poly.entity_id
_entity_poly.type
_entity_poly.pdbx_seq_one_letter_code
_entity_poly.pdbx_strand_id
1 'polypeptide(L)'
;MPPVADRETFLSQHLEKVDRSAEDSCPICHEPYSDSHPAVRIIKIDNCNHVFGHECLEAWLKSGQQNSATCPMCRALLFGEALESESEQEQQPPQNGAGSDEEVGSLLEELRGLQEDLGIPELSAWAAEQDQEWGWLEEYNEVYNDSESSD
;
A
#
# COMPACT_ATOMS: atom_id res chain seq x y z
N MET A 1 -21.03 3.50 -1.78
CA MET A 1 -20.75 4.62 -2.70
C MET A 1 -19.44 4.26 -3.40
N PRO A 2 -19.37 4.28 -4.74
CA PRO A 2 -18.11 4.00 -5.42
C PRO A 2 -17.09 5.07 -5.02
N PRO A 3 -15.81 4.70 -4.83
CA PRO A 3 -14.75 5.68 -4.67
C PRO A 3 -14.67 6.56 -5.92
N VAL A 4 -14.26 7.82 -5.73
CA VAL A 4 -14.21 8.83 -6.78
C VAL A 4 -13.42 8.31 -7.99
N ALA A 5 -13.98 8.56 -9.18
CA ALA A 5 -13.74 7.88 -10.45
C ALA A 5 -12.29 7.85 -10.94
N ASP A 6 -11.47 8.83 -10.57
CA ASP A 6 -10.06 8.96 -10.96
C ASP A 6 -9.47 10.26 -10.37
N ARG A 7 -8.14 10.42 -10.46
CA ARG A 7 -7.41 11.59 -9.97
C ARG A 7 -7.87 12.91 -10.59
N GLU A 8 -8.18 12.94 -11.89
CA GLU A 8 -8.51 14.18 -12.60
C GLU A 8 -9.90 14.68 -12.20
N THR A 9 -10.85 13.75 -12.08
CA THR A 9 -12.17 13.98 -11.51
C THR A 9 -12.08 14.51 -10.08
N PHE A 10 -11.18 13.95 -9.26
CA PHE A 10 -10.94 14.44 -7.90
C PHE A 10 -10.50 15.92 -7.89
N LEU A 11 -9.45 16.26 -8.66
CA LEU A 11 -8.94 17.63 -8.74
C LEU A 11 -10.01 18.65 -9.16
N SER A 12 -10.91 18.26 -10.06
CA SER A 12 -11.92 19.17 -10.62
C SER A 12 -13.20 19.29 -9.78
N GLN A 13 -13.59 18.23 -9.05
CA GLN A 13 -14.92 18.15 -8.41
C GLN A 13 -14.90 18.05 -6.88
N HIS A 14 -13.73 17.79 -6.29
CA HIS A 14 -13.56 17.50 -4.86
C HIS A 14 -12.66 18.50 -4.15
N LEU A 15 -12.31 19.60 -4.82
CA LEU A 15 -11.55 20.71 -4.25
C LEU A 15 -12.38 21.99 -4.26
N GLU A 16 -12.45 22.66 -3.12
CA GLU A 16 -13.07 23.97 -2.96
C GLU A 16 -12.01 25.00 -2.60
N LYS A 17 -11.94 26.11 -3.36
CA LYS A 17 -11.05 27.23 -3.01
C LYS A 17 -11.55 27.91 -1.75
N VAL A 18 -10.66 28.17 -0.80
CA VAL A 18 -10.99 28.84 0.46
C VAL A 18 -10.20 30.13 0.58
N ASP A 19 -10.88 31.25 0.85
CA ASP A 19 -10.20 32.54 1.05
C ASP A 19 -9.60 32.68 2.45
N ARG A 20 -10.07 31.87 3.42
CA ARG A 20 -9.59 31.86 4.81
C ARG A 20 -9.60 30.45 5.37
N SER A 21 -8.46 30.00 5.86
CA SER A 21 -8.29 28.72 6.56
C SER A 21 -8.15 28.97 8.07
N ALA A 22 -8.39 27.93 8.88
CA ALA A 22 -8.09 27.99 10.32
C ALA A 22 -6.57 27.98 10.58
N GLU A 23 -5.82 27.39 9.65
CA GLU A 23 -4.36 27.37 9.61
C GLU A 23 -3.92 28.34 8.51
N ASP A 24 -2.99 29.26 8.81
CA ASP A 24 -2.55 30.28 7.85
C ASP A 24 -1.48 29.77 6.86
N SER A 25 -1.05 28.51 6.99
CA SER A 25 0.04 27.93 6.21
C SER A 25 -0.26 26.51 5.72
N CYS A 26 0.29 26.16 4.56
CA CYS A 26 0.16 24.84 3.97
C CYS A 26 0.93 23.77 4.77
N PRO A 27 0.32 22.64 5.17
CA PRO A 27 1.01 21.60 5.95
C PRO A 27 2.01 20.77 5.13
N ILE A 28 2.10 20.96 3.82
CA ILE A 28 3.04 20.24 2.93
C ILE A 28 4.35 21.02 2.78
N CYS A 29 4.27 22.30 2.40
CA CYS A 29 5.44 23.15 2.17
C CYS A 29 5.74 24.13 3.31
N HIS A 30 4.84 24.26 4.28
CA HIS A 30 4.90 25.23 5.40
C HIS A 30 4.92 26.71 4.98
N GLU A 31 4.52 27.01 3.74
CA GLU A 31 4.39 28.38 3.25
C GLU A 31 2.98 28.94 3.52
N PRO A 32 2.85 30.26 3.74
CA PRO A 32 1.56 30.91 3.95
C PRO A 32 0.70 30.92 2.68
N TYR A 33 -0.61 30.84 2.86
CA TYR A 33 -1.54 30.96 1.74
C TYR A 33 -1.55 32.38 1.17
N SER A 34 -1.57 32.48 -0.15
CA SER A 34 -1.52 33.76 -0.89
C SER A 34 -2.15 33.61 -2.27
N ASP A 35 -2.22 34.69 -3.05
CA ASP A 35 -2.70 34.63 -4.44
C ASP A 35 -1.88 33.67 -5.31
N SER A 36 -0.56 33.56 -5.06
CA SER A 36 0.32 32.59 -5.73
C SER A 36 0.27 31.20 -5.12
N HIS A 37 -0.27 31.05 -3.91
CA HIS A 37 -0.39 29.78 -3.21
C HIS A 37 -1.82 29.60 -2.67
N PRO A 38 -2.81 29.41 -3.55
CA PRO A 38 -4.21 29.42 -3.15
C PRO A 38 -4.53 28.20 -2.28
N ALA A 39 -5.25 28.46 -1.18
CA ALA A 39 -5.75 27.41 -0.29
C ALA A 39 -6.93 26.68 -0.93
N VAL A 40 -6.89 25.35 -0.92
CA VAL A 40 -7.99 24.48 -1.34
C VAL A 40 -8.32 23.48 -0.25
N ARG A 41 -9.62 23.27 -0.04
CA ARG A 41 -10.15 22.29 0.90
C ARG A 41 -10.65 21.06 0.15
N ILE A 42 -10.33 19.89 0.69
CA ILE A 42 -10.91 18.64 0.23
C ILE A 42 -12.36 18.59 0.69
N ILE A 43 -13.28 18.35 -0.25
CA ILE A 43 -14.72 18.25 -0.01
C ILE A 43 -15.26 16.92 -0.55
N LYS A 44 -16.47 16.55 -0.11
CA LYS A 44 -17.18 15.32 -0.52
C LYS A 44 -16.46 14.01 -0.20
N ILE A 45 -15.43 14.07 0.65
CA ILE A 45 -14.77 12.90 1.24
C ILE A 45 -15.18 12.85 2.71
N ASP A 46 -15.77 11.72 3.13
CA ASP A 46 -16.23 11.56 4.50
C ASP A 46 -15.06 11.67 5.49
N ASN A 47 -15.27 12.41 6.58
CA ASN A 47 -14.25 12.69 7.60
C ASN A 47 -12.96 13.37 7.11
N CYS A 48 -12.96 14.00 5.92
CA CYS A 48 -11.82 14.77 5.42
C CYS A 48 -12.23 16.18 4.98
N ASN A 49 -11.78 17.19 5.73
CA ASN A 49 -11.96 18.62 5.43
C ASN A 49 -10.61 19.38 5.49
N HIS A 50 -9.50 18.68 5.20
CA HIS A 50 -8.16 19.24 5.28
C HIS A 50 -7.89 20.26 4.16
N VAL A 51 -7.08 21.27 4.48
CA VAL A 51 -6.75 22.39 3.59
C VAL A 51 -5.28 22.32 3.20
N PHE A 52 -5.00 22.52 1.92
CA PHE A 52 -3.66 22.45 1.34
C PHE A 52 -3.48 23.58 0.31
N GLY A 53 -2.23 23.85 -0.08
CA GLY A 53 -1.99 24.62 -1.29
C GLY A 53 -2.40 23.82 -2.52
N HIS A 54 -3.09 24.46 -3.47
CA HIS A 54 -3.54 23.79 -4.69
C HIS A 54 -2.41 23.01 -5.39
N GLU A 55 -1.28 23.69 -5.65
CA GLU A 55 -0.13 23.09 -6.34
C GLU A 55 0.52 21.97 -5.52
N CYS A 56 0.58 22.11 -4.19
CA CYS A 56 1.14 21.09 -3.32
C CYS A 56 0.30 19.82 -3.31
N LEU A 57 -1.02 19.97 -3.19
CA LEU A 57 -1.93 18.83 -3.24
C LEU A 57 -1.90 18.18 -4.61
N GLU A 58 -1.91 18.97 -5.68
CA GLU A 58 -1.81 18.45 -7.04
C GLU A 58 -0.50 17.67 -7.28
N ALA A 59 0.64 18.22 -6.83
CA ALA A 59 1.93 17.54 -6.90
C ALA A 59 1.95 16.25 -6.08
N TRP A 60 1.34 16.26 -4.89
CA TRP A 60 1.20 15.06 -4.05
C TRP A 60 0.44 13.95 -4.79
N LEU A 61 -0.72 14.27 -5.37
CA LEU A 61 -1.55 13.31 -6.09
C LEU A 61 -0.90 12.82 -7.40
N LYS A 62 0.01 13.62 -7.99
CA LYS A 62 0.77 13.28 -9.20
C LYS A 62 2.12 12.60 -8.91
N SER A 63 2.52 12.47 -7.65
CA SER A 63 3.82 11.92 -7.27
C SER A 63 4.01 10.44 -7.63
N GLY A 64 2.92 9.70 -7.85
CA GLY A 64 2.96 8.27 -8.14
C GLY A 64 3.34 7.41 -6.93
N GLN A 65 3.46 8.00 -5.75
CA GLN A 65 3.73 7.26 -4.52
C GLN A 65 2.54 6.39 -4.12
N GLN A 66 2.80 5.32 -3.37
CA GLN A 66 1.75 4.36 -2.96
C GLN A 66 0.60 5.04 -2.19
N ASN A 67 0.91 6.09 -1.43
CA ASN A 67 -0.03 6.88 -0.63
C ASN A 67 -0.53 8.15 -1.35
N SER A 68 -0.15 8.36 -2.61
CA SER A 68 -0.54 9.57 -3.37
C SER A 68 -2.04 9.70 -3.55
N ALA A 69 -2.79 8.58 -3.50
CA ALA A 69 -4.25 8.55 -3.56
C ALA A 69 -4.93 8.84 -2.20
N THR A 70 -4.18 9.19 -1.15
CA THR A 70 -4.70 9.43 0.20
C THR A 70 -4.40 10.85 0.68
N CYS A 71 -5.22 11.33 1.61
CA CYS A 71 -5.02 12.63 2.26
C CYS A 71 -3.71 12.63 3.07
N PRO A 72 -2.81 13.62 2.90
CA PRO A 72 -1.56 13.71 3.67
C PRO A 72 -1.75 13.81 5.19
N MET A 73 -2.90 14.32 5.64
CA MET A 73 -3.18 14.56 7.06
C MET A 73 -3.92 13.41 7.74
N CYS A 74 -5.01 12.91 7.14
CA CYS A 74 -5.83 11.86 7.76
C CYS A 74 -5.78 10.51 7.06
N ARG A 75 -5.04 10.39 5.95
CA ARG A 75 -4.96 9.17 5.13
C ARG A 75 -6.29 8.68 4.57
N ALA A 76 -7.34 9.51 4.58
CA ALA A 76 -8.59 9.19 3.89
C ALA A 76 -8.33 8.99 2.40
N LEU A 77 -8.93 7.95 1.81
CA LEU A 77 -8.82 7.65 0.39
C LEU A 77 -9.54 8.73 -0.42
N LEU A 78 -8.82 9.37 -1.34
CA LEU A 78 -9.31 10.50 -2.13
C LEU A 78 -9.91 10.04 -3.46
N PHE A 79 -9.30 9.03 -4.08
CA PHE A 79 -9.75 8.41 -5.34
C PHE A 79 -9.15 7.01 -5.49
N GLY A 80 -9.68 6.23 -6.42
CA GLY A 80 -9.25 4.86 -6.69
C GLY A 80 -9.90 3.82 -5.78
N GLU A 81 -9.85 2.57 -6.18
CA GLU A 81 -10.30 1.45 -5.33
C GLU A 81 -9.28 1.23 -4.22
N ALA A 82 -9.79 0.90 -3.03
CA ALA A 82 -8.96 0.39 -1.96
C ALA A 82 -8.36 -0.93 -2.46
N LEU A 83 -7.17 -0.88 -3.05
CA LEU A 83 -6.37 -2.06 -3.28
C LEU A 83 -6.08 -2.59 -1.88
N GLU A 84 -6.81 -3.64 -1.48
CA GLU A 84 -6.44 -4.47 -0.35
C GLU A 84 -4.98 -4.84 -0.59
N SER A 85 -4.09 -4.23 0.20
CA SER A 85 -2.70 -4.60 0.20
C SER A 85 -2.65 -6.02 0.76
N GLU A 86 -2.65 -7.02 -0.12
CA GLU A 86 -2.07 -8.32 0.20
C GLU A 86 -0.63 -8.05 0.63
N SER A 87 -0.45 -7.92 1.94
CA SER A 87 0.83 -8.06 2.60
C SER A 87 1.16 -9.56 2.66
N GLU A 88 1.28 -10.22 1.50
CA GLU A 88 1.87 -11.55 1.41
C GLU A 88 3.36 -11.35 1.10
N GLN A 89 4.16 -11.38 2.15
CA GLN A 89 5.62 -11.41 2.03
C GLN A 89 6.07 -12.82 1.62
N GLU A 90 5.82 -13.22 0.37
CA GLU A 90 6.57 -14.31 -0.25
C GLU A 90 7.82 -13.74 -0.93
N GLN A 91 8.88 -13.66 -0.14
CA GLN A 91 10.23 -13.37 -0.62
C GLN A 91 10.78 -14.61 -1.32
N GLN A 92 10.51 -14.75 -2.63
CA GLN A 92 11.36 -15.56 -3.48
C GLN A 92 12.74 -14.87 -3.61
N PRO A 93 13.86 -15.57 -3.32
CA PRO A 93 15.18 -14.97 -3.43
C PRO A 93 15.56 -14.72 -4.91
N PRO A 94 16.27 -13.61 -5.21
CA PRO A 94 16.73 -13.30 -6.56
C PRO A 94 17.76 -14.33 -7.03
N GLN A 95 17.51 -14.90 -8.19
CA GLN A 95 18.38 -15.90 -8.83
C GLN A 95 19.29 -15.21 -9.84
N ASN A 96 20.59 -15.50 -9.74
CA ASN A 96 21.71 -15.26 -10.68
C ASN A 96 22.45 -13.89 -10.53
N GLY A 97 23.77 -13.80 -10.30
CA GLY A 97 24.82 -14.81 -10.15
C GLY A 97 26.23 -14.19 -10.03
N ALA A 98 27.21 -15.08 -9.84
CA ALA A 98 28.68 -14.98 -10.08
C ALA A 98 29.61 -14.35 -9.01
N GLY A 99 30.26 -15.25 -8.23
CA GLY A 99 31.47 -15.08 -7.41
C GLY A 99 31.30 -15.59 -5.97
N SER A 100 32.03 -16.55 -5.39
CA SER A 100 33.29 -17.25 -5.74
C SER A 100 33.30 -18.60 -4.99
N ASP A 101 33.58 -19.72 -5.66
CA ASP A 101 33.20 -21.09 -5.28
C ASP A 101 34.17 -21.86 -4.36
N GLU A 102 34.72 -21.26 -3.30
CA GLU A 102 35.53 -22.04 -2.33
C GLU A 102 35.44 -21.67 -0.84
N GLU A 103 35.05 -20.44 -0.46
CA GLU A 103 35.08 -20.04 0.96
C GLU A 103 33.76 -20.21 1.72
N VAL A 104 32.60 -20.34 1.04
CA VAL A 104 31.29 -20.39 1.71
C VAL A 104 30.97 -21.74 2.39
N GLY A 105 31.73 -22.80 2.10
CA GLY A 105 31.54 -24.12 2.70
C GLY A 105 32.06 -24.23 4.14
N SER A 106 33.17 -23.57 4.47
CA SER A 106 33.81 -23.73 5.78
C SER A 106 32.99 -23.07 6.91
N LEU A 107 32.36 -21.93 6.63
CA LEU A 107 31.64 -21.14 7.63
C LEU A 107 30.32 -21.81 8.08
N LEU A 108 29.69 -22.59 7.19
CA LEU A 108 28.45 -23.31 7.49
C LEU A 108 28.69 -24.52 8.41
N GLU A 109 29.86 -25.18 8.29
CA GLU A 109 30.23 -26.32 9.13
C GLU A 109 30.57 -25.86 10.57
N GLU A 110 31.23 -24.71 10.72
CA GLU A 110 31.55 -24.09 12.02
C GLU A 110 30.29 -23.62 12.78
N LEU A 111 29.26 -23.13 12.08
CA LEU A 111 27.99 -22.72 12.70
C LEU A 111 27.12 -23.90 13.15
N ARG A 112 27.17 -25.03 12.45
CA ARG A 112 26.45 -26.26 12.84
C ARG A 112 26.93 -26.78 14.20
N GLY A 113 28.24 -26.75 14.46
CA GLY A 113 28.81 -27.25 15.72
C GLY A 113 28.46 -26.42 16.96
N LEU A 114 28.03 -25.17 16.82
CA LEU A 114 27.61 -24.31 17.94
C LEU A 114 26.14 -24.53 18.34
N GLN A 115 25.33 -25.14 17.46
CA GLN A 115 23.88 -25.29 17.68
C GLN A 115 23.55 -26.45 18.65
N GLU A 116 24.48 -27.37 18.88
CA GLU A 116 24.25 -28.56 19.71
C GLU A 116 24.37 -28.30 21.23
N ASP A 117 24.98 -27.20 21.67
CA ASP A 117 25.13 -26.88 23.11
C ASP A 117 23.96 -26.06 23.69
N LEU A 118 23.14 -25.45 22.83
CA LEU A 118 22.03 -24.58 23.24
C LEU A 118 20.66 -25.28 23.34
N GLY A 119 20.59 -26.58 23.05
CA GLY A 119 19.38 -27.39 23.30
C GLY A 119 18.09 -26.88 22.64
N ILE A 120 18.17 -26.37 21.41
CA ILE A 120 17.01 -25.87 20.65
C ILE A 120 16.42 -27.01 19.81
N PRO A 121 15.18 -27.48 20.06
CA PRO A 121 14.59 -28.58 19.30
C PRO A 121 14.20 -28.18 17.86
N GLU A 122 14.27 -29.18 16.98
CA GLU A 122 14.13 -29.12 15.52
C GLU A 122 12.76 -28.56 15.06
N LEU A 123 12.82 -27.64 14.08
CA LEU A 123 11.72 -26.93 13.43
C LEU A 123 10.75 -27.82 12.62
N SER A 124 10.56 -29.08 12.98
CA SER A 124 9.67 -30.03 12.29
C SER A 124 8.30 -30.22 12.94
N ALA A 125 8.06 -29.67 14.14
CA ALA A 125 6.79 -29.85 14.85
C ALA A 125 5.67 -28.85 14.47
N TRP A 126 5.98 -27.73 13.80
CA TRP A 126 4.97 -26.73 13.39
C TRP A 126 4.31 -27.01 12.03
N ALA A 127 4.83 -27.97 11.27
CA ALA A 127 4.37 -28.24 9.90
C ALA A 127 3.15 -29.18 9.81
N ALA A 128 2.58 -29.64 10.93
CA ALA A 128 1.55 -30.68 10.94
C ALA A 128 0.12 -30.22 11.33
N GLU A 129 -0.12 -28.92 11.57
CA GLU A 129 -1.42 -28.42 12.07
C GLU A 129 -2.18 -27.45 11.11
N GLN A 130 -1.77 -27.29 9.85
CA GLN A 130 -2.45 -26.39 8.89
C GLN A 130 -3.16 -27.10 7.72
N ASP A 131 -3.85 -28.22 7.98
CA ASP A 131 -4.55 -29.01 6.96
C ASP A 131 -6.10 -28.91 7.03
N GLN A 132 -6.67 -27.85 7.63
CA GLN A 132 -8.15 -27.75 7.81
C GLN A 132 -8.85 -26.48 7.29
N GLU A 133 -8.19 -25.61 6.52
CA GLU A 133 -8.89 -24.47 5.89
C GLU A 133 -8.66 -24.32 4.37
N TRP A 134 -8.19 -25.38 3.68
CA TRP A 134 -8.09 -25.39 2.21
C TRP A 134 -9.29 -26.06 1.50
N GLY A 135 -10.42 -26.24 2.19
CA GLY A 135 -11.63 -26.86 1.63
C GLY A 135 -12.57 -25.91 0.86
N TRP A 136 -12.33 -24.60 0.84
CA TRP A 136 -13.27 -23.61 0.26
C TRP A 136 -12.88 -23.05 -1.12
N LEU A 137 -11.68 -23.34 -1.62
CA LEU A 137 -11.16 -22.75 -2.86
C LEU A 137 -11.30 -23.62 -4.11
N GLU A 138 -11.77 -24.87 -4.00
CA GLU A 138 -12.13 -25.67 -5.17
C GLU A 138 -13.59 -25.46 -5.60
N GLU A 139 -14.54 -25.29 -4.67
CA GLU A 139 -15.97 -25.18 -5.00
C GLU A 139 -16.35 -23.83 -5.66
N TYR A 140 -15.58 -22.77 -5.41
CA TYR A 140 -15.88 -21.44 -5.96
C TYR A 140 -15.48 -21.28 -7.45
N ASN A 141 -14.58 -22.12 -7.97
CA ASN A 141 -14.10 -22.01 -9.35
C ASN A 141 -14.99 -22.76 -10.37
N GLU A 142 -15.93 -23.58 -9.90
CA GLU A 142 -16.90 -24.28 -10.76
C GLU A 142 -18.13 -23.42 -11.11
N VAL A 143 -18.45 -22.39 -10.32
CA VAL A 143 -19.66 -21.55 -10.53
C VAL A 143 -19.45 -20.46 -11.60
N TYR A 144 -18.20 -20.03 -11.83
CA TYR A 144 -17.92 -18.87 -12.70
C TYR A 144 -17.70 -19.24 -14.19
N ASN A 145 -17.61 -20.53 -14.54
CA ASN A 145 -17.40 -20.96 -15.92
C ASN A 145 -18.68 -21.37 -16.68
N ASP A 146 -19.87 -21.28 -16.06
CA ASP A 146 -21.14 -21.69 -16.71
C ASP A 146 -21.89 -20.55 -17.41
N SER A 147 -21.32 -19.34 -17.51
CA SER A 147 -22.04 -18.16 -18.03
C SER A 147 -21.75 -17.78 -19.50
N GLU A 148 -20.79 -18.41 -20.18
CA GLU A 148 -20.52 -18.15 -21.61
C GLU A 148 -21.05 -19.25 -22.55
N SER A 149 -22.30 -19.68 -22.33
CA SER A 149 -23.05 -20.44 -23.34
C SER A 149 -24.53 -20.07 -23.30
N SER A 150 -24.91 -18.99 -24.00
CA SER A 150 -26.28 -18.72 -24.49
C SER A 150 -26.29 -17.50 -25.43
N ASP A 151 -26.03 -17.73 -26.72
CA ASP A 151 -27.00 -17.62 -27.84
C ASP A 151 -26.26 -17.59 -29.19
#